data_AF-A0A7S0V3X8-F1
#
_entry.id   AF-A0A7S0V3X8-F1
#
_cell.length_a   1.000
_cell.length_b   1.000
_cell.length_c   1.000
_cell.angle_alpha   90.00
_cell.angle_beta   90.00
_cell.angle_gamma   90.00
#
_symmetry.space_group_name_H-M   'P 1'
#
loop_
_entity.id
_entity.type
_entity.pdbx_description
1 polymer ?
#
loop_
_entity_poly.entity_id
_entity_poly.type
_entity_poly.pdbx_seq_one_letter_code
_entity_poly.pdbx_strand_id
1 'polypeptide(L)'
;PERSSDPPPPRSVLAFFWSPDSRTLLVLTGPSKGDVEASGGGLRWETFDTETGRTSEFDLFRPTAAFVGTFLPFFDQYALSHRLWAPDSRRFCYTGASLGGDENGAWVQ
;
A
#
# COMPACT_ATOMS: atom_id res chain seq x y z
N PRO A 1 -2.80 -29.74 -21.12
CA PRO A 1 -2.73 -28.29 -20.83
C PRO A 1 -3.34 -28.00 -19.45
N GLU A 2 -2.55 -28.28 -18.40
CA GLU A 2 -2.94 -28.03 -17.01
C GLU A 2 -2.86 -26.54 -16.73
N ARG A 3 -3.99 -25.93 -16.37
CA ARG A 3 -4.00 -24.58 -15.81
C ARG A 3 -3.33 -24.67 -14.44
N SER A 4 -2.16 -24.04 -14.32
CA SER A 4 -1.54 -23.70 -13.04
C SER A 4 -2.62 -23.02 -12.19
N SER A 5 -3.13 -23.76 -11.21
CA SER A 5 -4.09 -23.29 -10.21
C SER A 5 -3.36 -23.16 -8.89
N ASP A 6 -2.15 -22.61 -8.93
CA ASP A 6 -1.47 -22.19 -7.71
C ASP A 6 -2.22 -20.96 -7.19
N PRO A 7 -2.75 -20.96 -5.95
CA PRO A 7 -3.33 -19.75 -5.39
C PRO A 7 -2.29 -18.63 -5.49
N PRO A 8 -2.71 -17.39 -5.81
CA PRO A 8 -1.79 -16.27 -5.78
C PRO A 8 -1.12 -16.24 -4.40
N PRO A 9 0.20 -15.97 -4.34
CA PRO A 9 0.94 -16.03 -3.10
C PRO A 9 0.23 -15.17 -2.02
N PRO A 10 0.22 -15.62 -0.76
CA PRO A 10 -0.43 -14.88 0.31
C PRO A 10 0.16 -13.46 0.39
N ARG A 11 -0.72 -12.46 0.37
CA ARG A 11 -0.30 -11.06 0.49
C ARG A 11 0.10 -10.79 1.93
N SER A 12 1.26 -10.17 2.11
CA SER A 12 1.75 -9.71 3.42
C SER A 12 1.35 -8.27 3.65
N VAL A 13 1.07 -7.91 4.90
CA VAL A 13 0.96 -6.51 5.33
C VAL A 13 2.37 -5.95 5.48
N LEU A 14 2.70 -4.94 4.70
CA LEU A 14 4.02 -4.32 4.66
C LEU A 14 4.09 -3.04 5.51
N ALA A 15 3.00 -2.30 5.57
CA ALA A 15 2.86 -1.08 6.37
C ALA A 15 1.37 -0.84 6.69
N PHE A 16 1.08 -0.09 7.75
CA PHE A 16 -0.28 0.37 8.04
C PHE A 16 -0.28 1.73 8.73
N PHE A 17 -1.34 2.51 8.51
CA PHE A 17 -1.52 3.84 9.06
C PHE A 17 -2.97 4.05 9.45
N TRP A 18 -3.21 4.41 10.72
CA TRP A 18 -4.54 4.79 11.19
C TRP A 18 -4.96 6.14 10.61
N SER A 19 -6.25 6.25 10.27
CA SER A 19 -6.91 7.54 10.11
C SER A 19 -6.89 8.31 11.44
N PRO A 20 -6.85 9.65 11.41
CA PRO A 20 -6.82 10.48 12.63
C PRO A 20 -7.99 10.22 13.60
N ASP A 21 -9.13 9.77 13.10
CA ASP A 21 -10.32 9.41 13.88
C ASP A 21 -10.32 7.96 14.39
N SER A 22 -9.25 7.19 14.16
CA SER A 22 -9.10 5.77 14.55
C SER A 22 -10.14 4.81 13.94
N ARG A 23 -10.86 5.24 12.89
CA ARG A 23 -11.93 4.43 12.26
C ARG A 23 -11.43 3.56 11.12
N THR A 24 -10.40 4.00 10.42
CA THR A 24 -9.94 3.37 9.18
C THR A 24 -8.45 3.11 9.23
N LEU A 25 -8.04 1.91 8.84
CA LEU A 25 -6.65 1.57 8.58
C LEU A 25 -6.39 1.71 7.09
N LEU A 26 -5.38 2.48 6.70
CA LEU A 26 -4.73 2.37 5.41
C LEU A 26 -3.65 1.31 5.52
N VAL A 27 -3.73 0.25 4.73
CA VAL A 27 -2.86 -0.92 4.76
C VAL A 27 -2.15 -1.02 3.42
N LEU A 28 -0.83 -1.19 3.45
CA LEU A 28 -0.04 -1.51 2.26
C LEU A 28 0.14 -3.02 2.20
N THR A 29 -0.35 -3.66 1.14
CA THR A 29 -0.20 -5.09 0.93
C THR A 29 0.61 -5.37 -0.33
N GLY A 30 1.28 -6.52 -0.33
CA GLY A 30 2.09 -6.97 -1.45
C GLY A 30 2.70 -8.34 -1.19
N PRO A 31 3.52 -8.84 -2.11
CA PRO A 31 4.35 -10.02 -1.83
C PRO A 31 5.34 -9.69 -0.68
N SER A 32 6.00 -10.71 -0.13
CA SER A 32 6.95 -10.48 0.97
C SER A 32 8.05 -9.50 0.54
N LYS A 33 8.67 -8.77 1.48
CA LYS A 33 9.66 -7.73 1.14
C LYS A 33 10.77 -8.21 0.19
N GLY A 34 11.28 -9.43 0.39
CA GLY A 34 12.28 -10.04 -0.50
C GLY A 34 11.75 -10.34 -1.91
N ASP A 35 10.45 -10.66 -2.00
CA ASP A 35 9.77 -10.97 -3.26
C ASP A 35 9.35 -9.70 -4.03
N VAL A 36 9.11 -8.57 -3.35
CA VAL A 36 8.82 -7.27 -4.00
C VAL A 36 10.01 -6.86 -4.89
N GLU A 37 11.23 -7.00 -4.36
CA GLU A 37 12.46 -6.66 -5.09
C GLU A 37 12.76 -7.65 -6.22
N ALA A 38 12.50 -8.94 -6.00
CA ALA A 38 12.82 -10.01 -6.97
C ALA A 38 11.79 -10.15 -8.10
N SER A 39 10.51 -9.90 -7.83
CA SER A 39 9.41 -10.27 -8.74
C SER A 39 8.89 -9.11 -9.58
N GLY A 40 9.33 -7.88 -9.33
CA GLY A 40 8.65 -6.69 -9.85
C GLY A 40 7.18 -6.61 -9.41
N GLY A 41 6.85 -7.29 -8.30
CA GLY A 41 5.48 -7.40 -7.79
C GLY A 41 4.94 -6.04 -7.40
N GLY A 42 3.75 -5.71 -7.91
CA GLY A 42 3.05 -4.49 -7.53
C GLY A 42 2.69 -4.49 -6.05
N LEU A 43 2.78 -3.32 -5.43
CA LEU A 43 2.17 -3.07 -4.13
C LEU A 43 0.78 -2.50 -4.34
N ARG A 44 -0.08 -2.62 -3.35
CA ARG A 44 -1.38 -1.95 -3.37
C ARG A 44 -1.72 -1.40 -2.00
N TRP A 45 -2.49 -0.33 -2.03
CA TRP A 45 -3.15 0.16 -0.84
C TRP A 45 -4.49 -0.55 -0.66
N GLU A 46 -4.90 -0.70 0.59
CA GLU A 46 -6.21 -1.18 0.99
C GLU A 46 -6.68 -0.31 2.16
N THR A 47 -7.96 0.08 2.21
CA THR A 47 -8.54 0.64 3.43
C THR A 47 -9.34 -0.43 4.17
N PHE A 48 -9.25 -0.47 5.49
CA PHE A 48 -10.05 -1.31 6.36
C PHE A 48 -10.80 -0.44 7.37
N ASP A 49 -12.14 -0.41 7.28
CA ASP A 49 -13.00 0.29 8.23
C ASP A 49 -13.32 -0.64 9.42
N THR A 50 -12.96 -0.22 10.62
CA THR A 50 -13.07 -1.05 11.84
C THR A 50 -14.49 -1.17 12.38
N GLU A 51 -15.38 -0.25 12.03
CA GLU A 51 -16.78 -0.25 12.49
C GLU A 51 -17.64 -1.19 11.65
N THR A 52 -17.41 -1.19 10.34
CA THR A 52 -18.17 -1.96 9.36
C THR A 52 -17.47 -3.26 8.95
N GLY A 53 -16.18 -3.40 9.24
CA GLY A 53 -15.34 -4.52 8.83
C GLY A 53 -15.09 -4.59 7.32
N ARG A 54 -15.37 -3.50 6.59
CA ARG A 54 -15.23 -3.45 5.12
C ARG A 54 -13.78 -3.15 4.72
N THR A 55 -13.28 -3.91 3.75
CA THR A 55 -12.03 -3.64 3.06
C THR A 55 -12.29 -3.08 1.66
N SER A 56 -11.60 -2.00 1.29
CA SER A 56 -11.58 -1.49 -0.09
C SER A 56 -10.16 -1.58 -0.63
N GLU A 57 -9.98 -2.25 -1.77
CA GLU A 57 -8.68 -2.40 -2.39
C GLU A 57 -8.48 -1.34 -3.48
N PHE A 58 -7.28 -0.78 -3.58
CA PHE A 58 -6.88 0.13 -4.66
C PHE A 58 -6.05 -0.59 -5.72
N ASP A 59 -5.80 0.11 -6.82
CA ASP A 59 -5.00 -0.40 -7.93
C ASP A 59 -3.57 -0.73 -7.49
N LEU A 60 -2.98 -1.70 -8.18
CA LEU A 60 -1.57 -2.04 -7.98
C LEU A 60 -0.70 -0.91 -8.56
N PHE A 61 0.36 -0.56 -7.84
CA PHE A 61 1.37 0.40 -8.26
C PHE A 61 2.76 -0.22 -8.14
N ARG A 62 3.71 0.31 -8.91
CA ARG A 62 5.11 -0.10 -8.82
C ARG A 62 5.84 0.85 -7.87
N PRO A 63 6.33 0.38 -6.71
CA PRO A 63 7.12 1.22 -5.83
C PRO A 63 8.49 1.48 -6.45
N THR A 64 9.12 2.60 -6.08
CA THR A 64 10.52 2.83 -6.40
C THR A 64 11.41 2.01 -5.48
N ALA A 65 12.63 1.67 -5.92
CA ALA A 65 13.59 0.94 -5.09
C ALA A 65 13.91 1.69 -3.77
N ALA A 66 13.94 3.02 -3.81
CA ALA A 66 14.12 3.85 -2.61
C ALA A 66 12.93 3.74 -1.63
N PHE A 67 11.69 3.68 -2.13
CA PHE A 67 10.52 3.46 -1.28
C PHE A 67 10.60 2.11 -0.56
N VAL A 68 10.97 1.04 -1.27
CA VAL A 68 11.10 -0.31 -0.68
C VAL A 68 12.28 -0.40 0.30
N GLY A 69 13.44 0.14 -0.09
CA GLY A 69 14.69 0.00 0.67
C GLY A 69 14.84 0.97 1.85
N THR A 70 14.24 2.17 1.76
CA THR A 70 14.44 3.24 2.74
C THR A 70 13.19 3.57 3.53
N PHE A 71 12.00 3.53 2.92
CA PHE A 71 10.76 3.92 3.60
C PHE A 71 10.11 2.75 4.34
N LEU A 72 9.85 1.63 3.66
CA LEU A 72 9.16 0.48 4.26
C LEU A 72 9.80 -0.07 5.55
N PRO A 73 11.13 -0.18 5.70
CA PRO A 73 11.72 -0.75 6.91
C PRO A 73 11.48 0.11 8.17
N PHE A 74 11.15 1.40 7.97
CA PHE A 74 10.98 2.39 9.03
C PHE A 74 9.62 3.11 8.90
N PHE A 75 8.62 2.42 8.35
CA PHE A 75 7.32 3.03 8.02
C PHE A 75 6.65 3.65 9.26
N ASP A 76 6.81 3.01 10.41
CA ASP A 76 6.28 3.42 11.71
C ASP A 76 6.97 4.69 12.25
N GLN A 77 8.26 4.87 11.96
CA GLN A 77 8.99 6.10 12.30
C GLN A 77 8.57 7.27 11.41
N TYR A 78 8.29 7.03 10.12
CA TYR A 78 7.78 8.06 9.22
C TYR A 78 6.32 8.43 9.48
N ALA A 79 5.51 7.53 10.04
CA ALA A 79 4.12 7.80 10.44
C ALA A 79 3.99 9.00 11.40
N LEU A 80 5.04 9.30 12.17
CA LEU A 80 5.06 10.42 13.12
C LEU A 80 5.41 11.78 12.48
N SER A 81 6.04 11.78 11.31
CA SER A 81 6.49 13.01 10.62
C SER A 81 5.68 13.36 9.38
N HIS A 82 5.13 12.36 8.69
CA HIS A 82 4.35 12.53 7.46
C HIS A 82 2.91 12.10 7.68
N ARG A 83 1.96 13.05 7.59
CA ARG A 83 0.54 12.74 7.62
C ARG A 83 0.06 12.45 6.20
N LEU A 84 -0.08 11.16 5.89
CA LEU A 84 -0.69 10.72 4.63
C LEU A 84 -2.18 11.08 4.58
N TRP A 85 -2.84 11.07 5.72
CA TRP A 85 -4.25 11.43 5.85
C TRP A 85 -4.47 12.94 5.92
N ALA A 86 -5.51 13.40 5.23
CA ALA A 86 -6.08 14.70 5.46
C ALA A 86 -6.56 14.82 6.93
N PRO A 87 -6.52 16.01 7.53
CA PRO A 87 -6.93 16.21 8.93
C PRO A 87 -8.39 15.84 9.22
N ASP A 88 -9.23 15.80 8.18
CA ASP A 88 -10.64 15.43 8.24
C ASP A 88 -10.89 13.92 8.12
N SER A 89 -9.84 13.10 8.02
CA SER A 89 -9.89 11.63 7.86
C SER A 89 -10.58 11.15 6.57
N ARG A 90 -10.91 12.03 5.63
CA ARG A 90 -11.69 11.65 4.43
C ARG A 90 -10.86 11.34 3.21
N ARG A 91 -9.59 11.75 3.21
CA ARG A 91 -8.69 11.59 2.06
C ARG A 91 -7.30 11.20 2.48
N PHE A 92 -6.57 10.53 1.61
CA PHE A 92 -5.14 10.31 1.80
C PHE A 92 -4.35 10.55 0.51
N CYS A 93 -3.08 10.94 0.66
CA CYS A 93 -2.17 11.20 -0.45
C CYS A 93 -1.02 10.19 -0.43
N TYR A 94 -0.66 9.66 -1.60
CA TYR A 94 0.51 8.79 -1.76
C TYR A 94 1.22 9.07 -3.09
N THR A 95 2.48 8.65 -3.19
CA THR A 95 3.31 8.83 -4.39
C THR A 95 3.77 7.49 -4.94
N GLY A 96 3.99 7.39 -6.25
CA GLY A 96 4.45 6.16 -6.90
C GLY A 96 4.39 6.25 -8.42
N ALA A 97 4.50 5.08 -9.08
CA ALA A 97 4.28 4.92 -10.51
C ALA A 97 3.07 4.00 -10.77
N SER A 98 2.13 4.42 -11.62
CA SER A 98 1.01 3.57 -12.04
C SER A 98 1.52 2.37 -12.82
N LEU A 99 0.96 1.16 -12.62
CA LEU A 99 1.33 0.00 -13.43
C LEU A 99 0.73 0.05 -14.86
N GLY A 100 -0.24 0.95 -15.11
CA GLY A 100 -0.90 1.12 -16.40
C GLY A 100 -0.40 2.30 -17.24
N GLY A 101 0.54 3.10 -16.72
CA GLY A 101 1.04 4.30 -17.39
C GLY A 101 2.43 4.71 -16.90
N ASP A 102 3.20 5.38 -17.75
CA ASP A 102 4.60 5.78 -17.50
C ASP A 102 4.72 7.05 -16.61
N GLU A 103 3.70 7.32 -15.80
CA GLU A 103 3.60 8.54 -14.98
C GLU A 103 3.95 8.27 -13.52
N ASN A 104 5.03 8.91 -13.08
CA ASN A 104 5.34 9.10 -11.67
C ASN A 104 4.52 10.29 -11.15
N GLY A 105 3.73 10.09 -10.10
CA GLY A 105 2.80 11.12 -9.63
C GLY A 105 2.54 11.08 -8.13
N ALA A 106 1.80 12.10 -7.68
CA ALA A 106 1.14 12.12 -6.38
C ALA A 106 -0.37 11.97 -6.61
N TRP A 107 -1.00 11.04 -5.91
CA TRP A 107 -2.43 10.75 -6.02
C TRP A 107 -3.15 11.04 -4.72
N VAL A 108 -4.39 11.49 -4.83
CA VAL A 108 -5.30 11.75 -3.71
C VAL A 108 -6.55 10.91 -3.89
N GLN A 109 -6.91 10.17 -2.84
CA GLN A 109 -8.09 9.32 -2.80
C GLN A 109 -9.01 9.71 -1.65
#